data_AF-A0A7S3GDZ3-F1
#
_entry.id   AF-A0A7S3GDZ3-F1
#
_cell.length_a   1.000
_cell.length_b   1.000
_cell.length_c   1.000
_cell.angle_alpha   90.00
_cell.angle_beta   90.00
_cell.angle_gamma   90.00
#
_symmetry.space_group_name_H-M   'P 1'
#
loop_
_entity.id
_entity.type
_entity.pdbx_description
1 polymer ?
#
loop_
_entity_poly.entity_id
_entity_poly.type
_entity_poly.pdbx_seq_one_letter_code
_entity_poly.pdbx_strand_id
1 'polypeptide(L)'
;MEFFGGFVSQFGFLGTGVVAVGLLFLGRRVLARGRVARPEGSTGTEIPNQSLSSAETEGRVSARTGREAVQRRLGALESATTGSVRQPAAPSQQNQPPPTLSGSSVVRVRGQAFPSRCRITLSTQGILFSDAVFNINEDTLRIVKELLAAGLDVYPITLCNSDSEEAAARSALLTSGLIEAGLLAEKLLFTSTTLGRTAIARELEVHTHIDDSEAVVEALYRFVPSIVQIDVLFEKQPKASNVTVLPALIAYF
;
A
#
# COMPACT_ATOMS: atom_id res chain seq x y z
N MET A 1 31.65 -2.18 78.91
CA MET A 1 31.99 -3.62 78.92
C MET A 1 30.81 -4.37 78.32
N GLU A 2 31.14 -5.25 77.38
CA GLU A 2 30.30 -5.99 76.44
C GLU A 2 29.36 -7.01 77.10
N PHE A 3 28.36 -7.49 76.35
CA PHE A 3 28.08 -8.90 75.97
C PHE A 3 26.64 -8.98 75.40
N PHE A 4 26.41 -9.14 74.09
CA PHE A 4 26.40 -10.35 73.22
C PHE A 4 25.16 -11.27 73.30
N GLY A 5 24.60 -11.57 72.12
CA GLY A 5 23.75 -12.75 71.80
C GLY A 5 22.23 -12.50 71.85
N GLY A 6 21.39 -12.71 70.82
CA GLY A 6 21.50 -13.48 69.58
C GLY A 6 20.57 -14.70 69.63
N PHE A 7 19.44 -14.70 68.90
CA PHE A 7 18.75 -15.91 68.34
C PHE A 7 17.57 -15.51 67.41
N VAL A 8 17.63 -15.79 66.09
CA VAL A 8 16.85 -16.79 65.29
C VAL A 8 15.35 -16.42 65.13
N SER A 9 14.66 -16.38 63.97
CA SER A 9 14.68 -17.12 62.69
C SER A 9 13.93 -16.27 61.62
N GLN A 10 14.41 -16.15 60.37
CA GLN A 10 14.02 -16.96 59.18
C GLN A 10 12.76 -16.45 58.43
N PHE A 11 12.97 -15.77 57.29
CA PHE A 11 12.19 -15.97 56.06
C PHE A 11 13.05 -15.50 54.87
N GLY A 12 13.42 -16.46 54.02
CA GLY A 12 14.25 -16.23 52.84
C GLY A 12 13.41 -15.86 51.62
N PHE A 13 13.94 -14.95 50.81
CA PHE A 13 13.62 -14.83 49.39
C PHE A 13 14.94 -14.96 48.62
N LEU A 14 15.21 -16.19 48.17
CA LEU A 14 16.24 -16.51 47.19
C LEU A 14 15.50 -17.12 46.00
N GLY A 15 15.53 -16.41 44.88
CA GLY A 15 14.83 -16.79 43.66
C GLY A 15 15.39 -16.05 42.46
N THR A 16 16.69 -16.20 42.25
CA THR A 16 17.38 -15.88 41.00
C THR A 16 16.81 -16.73 39.86
N GLY A 17 15.97 -16.11 39.02
CA GLY A 17 15.48 -16.67 37.76
C GLY A 17 16.27 -16.09 36.59
N VAL A 18 17.05 -16.96 35.96
CA VAL A 18 17.93 -16.76 34.80
C VAL A 18 17.20 -16.09 33.62
N VAL A 19 17.70 -14.95 33.14
CA VAL A 19 17.42 -14.48 31.77
C VAL A 19 18.74 -14.54 31.00
N ALA A 20 18.95 -15.67 30.34
CA ALA A 20 20.01 -15.83 29.37
C ALA A 20 19.67 -15.00 28.13
N VAL A 21 20.36 -13.88 27.96
CA VAL A 21 20.37 -13.08 26.73
C VAL A 21 21.17 -13.86 25.69
N GLY A 22 20.47 -14.66 24.89
CA GLY A 22 21.00 -15.35 23.73
C GLY A 22 21.23 -14.37 22.59
N LEU A 23 22.45 -13.83 22.53
CA LEU A 23 23.00 -13.09 21.40
C LEU A 23 23.44 -14.11 20.33
N LEU A 24 22.64 -14.30 19.29
CA LEU A 24 23.05 -15.03 18.07
C LEU A 24 22.43 -14.36 16.83
N PHE A 25 23.01 -13.23 16.47
CA PHE A 25 23.01 -12.73 15.09
C PHE A 25 24.42 -12.88 14.55
N LEU A 26 24.64 -13.86 13.68
CA LEU A 26 25.66 -13.78 12.62
C LEU A 26 25.43 -14.92 11.60
N GLY A 27 25.27 -14.56 10.32
CA GLY A 27 25.77 -15.43 9.24
C GLY A 27 24.82 -15.86 8.13
N ARG A 28 24.57 -14.94 7.19
CA ARG A 28 24.70 -15.12 5.72
C ARG A 28 24.00 -16.31 5.03
N ARG A 29 22.97 -15.94 4.26
CA ARG A 29 22.86 -16.10 2.78
C ARG A 29 23.78 -17.10 2.06
N VAL A 30 23.11 -17.94 1.25
CA VAL A 30 23.49 -18.48 -0.07
C VAL A 30 24.40 -19.72 -0.10
N LEU A 31 23.83 -20.86 -0.51
CA LEU A 31 24.16 -21.47 -1.81
C LEU A 31 23.12 -22.53 -2.21
N ALA A 32 22.39 -22.23 -3.29
CA ALA A 32 21.67 -23.21 -4.08
C ALA A 32 22.67 -24.00 -4.95
N ARG A 33 22.72 -25.32 -4.78
CA ARG A 33 23.17 -26.34 -5.75
C ARG A 33 22.38 -27.60 -5.37
N GLY A 34 21.37 -28.03 -6.11
CA GLY A 34 21.54 -28.59 -7.45
C GLY A 34 21.95 -30.06 -7.34
N ARG A 35 20.96 -30.97 -7.21
CA ARG A 35 21.13 -32.39 -7.59
C ARG A 35 19.77 -32.99 -7.95
N VAL A 36 19.57 -33.02 -9.26
CA VAL A 36 18.58 -33.81 -9.99
C VAL A 36 18.81 -35.28 -9.67
N ALA A 37 17.79 -35.94 -9.11
CA ALA A 37 17.73 -37.39 -9.04
C ALA A 37 17.27 -37.93 -10.40
N ARG A 38 18.11 -38.79 -10.97
CA ARG A 38 17.98 -39.50 -12.24
C ARG A 38 17.15 -40.77 -12.03
N PRO A 39 16.08 -41.03 -12.78
CA PRO A 39 15.56 -42.38 -12.95
C PRO A 39 16.23 -43.04 -14.17
N GLU A 40 16.68 -44.28 -13.97
CA GLU A 40 17.22 -45.16 -15.01
C GLU A 40 16.12 -46.00 -15.70
N GLY A 41 16.38 -46.36 -16.97
CA GLY A 41 15.88 -47.58 -17.64
C GLY A 41 14.51 -47.42 -18.33
N SER A 42 14.40 -47.11 -19.62
CA SER A 42 14.77 -47.85 -20.85
C SER A 42 13.74 -48.90 -21.31
N THR A 43 13.59 -48.99 -22.64
CA THR A 43 12.64 -49.74 -23.51
C THR A 43 11.58 -48.80 -24.12
N GLY A 44 11.44 -48.63 -25.44
CA GLY A 44 12.12 -49.09 -26.64
C GLY A 44 11.35 -48.51 -27.85
N THR A 45 12.03 -48.39 -29.01
CA THR A 45 11.49 -48.63 -30.38
C THR A 45 10.20 -47.84 -30.77
N GLU A 46 10.13 -46.93 -31.73
CA GLU A 46 10.56 -46.96 -33.14
C GLU A 46 10.14 -45.62 -33.81
N ILE A 47 10.89 -45.16 -34.81
CA ILE A 47 10.57 -44.00 -35.67
C ILE A 47 9.81 -44.51 -36.91
N PRO A 48 8.93 -43.72 -37.54
CA PRO A 48 9.34 -43.24 -38.86
C PRO A 48 9.02 -41.77 -39.16
N ASN A 49 9.98 -41.19 -39.88
CA ASN A 49 9.95 -39.93 -40.62
C ASN A 49 8.66 -39.69 -41.40
N GLN A 50 8.15 -38.45 -41.36
CA GLN A 50 7.66 -37.77 -42.56
C GLN A 50 8.05 -36.29 -42.54
N SER A 51 8.16 -35.77 -43.75
CA SER A 51 9.06 -34.74 -44.25
C SER A 51 8.39 -33.38 -44.49
N LEU A 52 9.23 -32.33 -44.44
CA LEU A 52 9.27 -31.15 -45.32
C LEU A 52 7.97 -30.36 -45.60
N SER A 53 7.98 -29.06 -45.26
CA SER A 53 7.89 -28.02 -46.30
C SER A 53 8.28 -26.62 -45.79
N SER A 54 9.17 -26.00 -46.54
CA SER A 54 9.66 -24.62 -46.48
C SER A 54 8.64 -23.60 -47.02
N ALA A 55 8.75 -22.33 -46.60
CA ALA A 55 8.55 -21.09 -47.37
C ALA A 55 8.58 -19.91 -46.36
N GLU A 56 9.63 -19.08 -46.26
CA GLU A 56 9.97 -17.95 -47.15
C GLU A 56 8.76 -17.14 -47.64
N THR A 57 8.60 -15.89 -47.16
CA THR A 57 8.41 -14.73 -48.08
C THR A 57 8.74 -13.40 -47.37
N GLU A 58 9.60 -12.63 -48.02
CA GLU A 58 9.88 -11.21 -47.82
C GLU A 58 8.72 -10.30 -48.27
N GLY A 59 8.75 -9.01 -47.86
CA GLY A 59 7.92 -7.94 -48.43
C GLY A 59 7.73 -6.80 -47.42
N ARG A 60 8.59 -5.77 -47.33
CA ARG A 60 8.93 -4.67 -48.26
C ARG A 60 7.77 -3.66 -48.48
N VAL A 61 8.11 -2.39 -48.21
CA VAL A 61 7.55 -1.12 -48.76
C VAL A 61 6.21 -0.62 -48.16
N SER A 62 6.21 0.54 -47.50
CA SER A 62 5.98 1.82 -48.21
C SER A 62 5.95 3.04 -47.28
N ALA A 63 6.74 4.04 -47.67
CA ALA A 63 6.59 5.43 -47.28
C ALA A 63 5.28 6.03 -47.81
N ARG A 64 4.78 7.07 -47.13
CA ARG A 64 4.17 8.31 -47.69
C ARG A 64 3.91 9.27 -46.53
N THR A 65 4.70 10.33 -46.34
CA THR A 65 4.68 11.62 -47.06
C THR A 65 3.37 12.41 -46.87
N GLY A 66 3.44 13.49 -46.11
CA GLY A 66 3.14 14.81 -46.67
C GLY A 66 1.97 15.62 -46.10
N ARG A 67 2.33 16.89 -45.84
CA ARG A 67 1.54 18.14 -45.95
C ARG A 67 0.70 18.50 -44.72
N GLU A 68 1.11 19.52 -43.96
CA GLU A 68 1.12 20.97 -44.27
C GLU A 68 -0.26 21.57 -44.48
N ALA A 69 -0.36 22.80 -43.95
CA ALA A 69 -1.23 23.89 -44.38
C ALA A 69 -2.57 24.02 -43.60
N VAL A 70 -3.03 25.19 -43.15
CA VAL A 70 -2.54 26.57 -43.02
C VAL A 70 -3.79 27.42 -42.66
N GLN A 71 -3.59 28.57 -41.98
CA GLN A 71 -4.48 29.77 -42.01
C GLN A 71 -5.84 29.70 -41.28
N ARG A 72 -6.42 30.80 -40.74
CA ARG A 72 -6.07 32.21 -40.48
C ARG A 72 -7.32 32.84 -39.78
N ARG A 73 -7.15 34.10 -39.32
CA ARG A 73 -8.16 35.16 -38.99
C ARG A 73 -8.67 35.15 -37.55
N LEU A 74 -8.44 36.15 -36.67
CA LEU A 74 -8.34 37.63 -36.74
C LEU A 74 -9.61 38.37 -37.22
N GLY A 75 -10.13 39.25 -36.33
CA GLY A 75 -11.17 40.26 -36.53
C GLY A 75 -12.37 40.03 -35.58
N ALA A 76 -12.93 40.98 -34.83
CA ALA A 76 -12.85 42.43 -34.92
C ALA A 76 -13.23 43.12 -33.58
N LEU A 77 -12.67 44.32 -33.41
CA LEU A 77 -13.05 45.40 -32.49
C LEU A 77 -13.99 46.38 -33.21
N GLU A 78 -14.98 46.93 -32.50
CA GLU A 78 -15.69 48.22 -32.72
C GLU A 78 -16.54 48.45 -31.45
N SER A 79 -16.32 49.44 -30.57
CA SER A 79 -16.48 50.92 -30.67
C SER A 79 -17.91 51.34 -31.06
N ALA A 80 -18.67 52.25 -30.42
CA ALA A 80 -18.53 53.14 -29.26
C ALA A 80 -19.87 53.90 -29.00
N THR A 81 -19.95 54.66 -27.89
CA THR A 81 -20.74 55.92 -27.65
C THR A 81 -22.27 55.78 -27.35
N THR A 82 -22.98 56.47 -26.42
CA THR A 82 -22.84 57.81 -25.75
C THR A 82 -23.83 57.96 -24.56
N GLY A 83 -23.55 58.83 -23.57
CA GLY A 83 -24.52 59.57 -22.72
C GLY A 83 -24.81 59.02 -21.30
N SER A 84 -24.21 59.51 -20.21
CA SER A 84 -24.52 60.72 -19.39
C SER A 84 -25.82 60.68 -18.57
N VAL A 85 -25.71 60.59 -17.22
CA VAL A 85 -26.31 61.47 -16.19
C VAL A 85 -25.97 60.93 -14.78
N ARG A 86 -25.53 61.83 -13.88
CA ARG A 86 -25.20 61.59 -12.45
C ARG A 86 -26.46 61.63 -11.56
N GLN A 87 -26.55 60.74 -10.57
CA GLN A 87 -26.95 61.09 -9.19
C GLN A 87 -26.60 59.96 -8.19
N PRO A 88 -26.24 60.26 -6.92
CA PRO A 88 -25.78 59.27 -5.95
C PRO A 88 -26.88 58.86 -4.96
N ALA A 89 -27.04 57.55 -4.70
CA ALA A 89 -27.79 57.05 -3.55
C ALA A 89 -27.38 55.61 -3.16
N ALA A 90 -27.00 55.47 -1.88
CA ALA A 90 -27.05 54.29 -1.00
C ALA A 90 -26.31 52.96 -1.36
N PRO A 91 -25.58 52.35 -0.40
CA PRO A 91 -24.90 51.07 -0.59
C PRO A 91 -25.89 49.91 -0.58
N SER A 92 -26.15 49.34 -1.76
CA SER A 92 -26.88 48.09 -1.90
C SER A 92 -25.90 46.91 -1.89
N GLN A 93 -26.22 45.93 -1.06
CA GLN A 93 -25.44 44.72 -0.78
C GLN A 93 -24.96 44.04 -2.06
N GLN A 94 -23.66 43.76 -2.11
CA GLN A 94 -23.05 42.91 -3.13
C GLN A 94 -23.81 41.58 -3.20
N ASN A 95 -24.40 41.32 -4.37
CA ASN A 95 -24.64 39.98 -4.86
C ASN A 95 -23.30 39.22 -4.81
N GLN A 96 -23.06 38.50 -3.73
CA GLN A 96 -22.07 37.43 -3.73
C GLN A 96 -22.61 36.34 -4.67
N PRO A 97 -21.81 35.85 -5.63
CA PRO A 97 -22.17 34.60 -6.29
C PRO A 97 -22.35 33.52 -5.22
N PRO A 98 -23.31 32.59 -5.38
CA PRO A 98 -23.48 31.51 -4.42
C PRO A 98 -22.13 30.81 -4.25
N PRO A 99 -21.74 30.42 -3.02
CA PRO A 99 -20.53 29.65 -2.85
C PRO A 99 -20.66 28.41 -3.72
N THR A 100 -19.80 28.30 -4.73
CA THR A 100 -19.59 27.07 -5.47
C THR A 100 -19.22 26.01 -4.45
N LEU A 101 -20.21 25.19 -4.07
CA LEU A 101 -20.05 23.98 -3.27
C LEU A 101 -19.29 22.95 -4.12
N SER A 102 -18.00 23.19 -4.30
CA SER A 102 -17.04 22.19 -4.75
C SER A 102 -15.90 22.12 -3.74
N GLY A 103 -16.27 22.18 -2.45
CA GLY A 103 -15.35 21.85 -1.36
C GLY A 103 -15.27 20.34 -1.28
N SER A 104 -14.28 19.74 -1.92
CA SER A 104 -13.87 18.38 -1.56
C SER A 104 -13.53 18.42 -0.07
N SER A 105 -14.39 17.84 0.78
CA SER A 105 -14.15 17.82 2.22
C SER A 105 -12.86 17.04 2.47
N VAL A 106 -12.04 17.53 3.40
CA VAL A 106 -10.75 16.92 3.75
C VAL A 106 -10.86 16.36 5.16
N VAL A 107 -10.51 15.09 5.33
CA VAL A 107 -10.36 14.43 6.62
C VAL A 107 -8.89 14.51 7.01
N ARG A 108 -8.60 14.88 8.27
CA ARG A 108 -7.23 14.90 8.79
C ARG A 108 -7.06 13.85 9.88
N VAL A 109 -6.03 13.02 9.73
CA VAL A 109 -5.62 12.05 10.75
C VAL A 109 -4.17 12.36 11.11
N ARG A 110 -3.92 12.74 12.37
CA ARG A 110 -2.62 13.18 12.90
C ARG A 110 -1.89 14.30 12.13
N GLY A 111 -2.59 15.03 11.28
CA GLY A 111 -2.03 16.11 10.46
C GLY A 111 -1.99 15.75 8.97
N GLN A 112 -1.97 14.45 8.66
CA GLN A 112 -2.08 13.94 7.30
C GLN A 112 -3.48 14.15 6.73
N ALA A 113 -3.55 14.76 5.55
CA ALA A 113 -4.80 15.14 4.90
C ALA A 113 -5.22 14.10 3.86
N PHE A 114 -6.48 13.71 3.91
CA PHE A 114 -7.11 12.77 2.99
C PHE A 114 -8.35 13.41 2.36
N PRO A 115 -8.62 13.17 1.07
CA PRO A 115 -9.93 13.47 0.52
C PRO A 115 -11.01 12.72 1.30
N SER A 116 -12.15 13.36 1.53
CA SER A 116 -13.31 12.70 2.13
C SER A 116 -13.71 11.49 1.29
N ARG A 117 -14.06 10.39 1.96
CA ARG A 117 -14.44 9.11 1.34
C ARG A 117 -13.36 8.49 0.45
N CYS A 118 -12.08 8.82 0.67
CA CYS A 118 -11.02 8.14 -0.06
C CYS A 118 -10.89 6.68 0.40
N ARG A 119 -10.57 5.81 -0.56
CA ARG A 119 -10.27 4.40 -0.31
C ARG A 119 -8.79 4.23 -0.04
N ILE A 120 -8.48 3.55 1.05
CA ILE A 120 -7.13 3.23 1.48
C ILE A 120 -6.99 1.71 1.50
N THR A 121 -5.97 1.18 0.84
CA THR A 121 -5.57 -0.23 1.00
C THR A 121 -4.28 -0.31 1.78
N LEU A 122 -4.14 -1.35 2.60
CA LEU A 122 -2.87 -1.69 3.23
C LEU A 122 -2.56 -3.19 3.13
N SER A 123 -1.32 -3.53 2.83
CA SER A 123 -0.81 -4.88 3.08
C SER A 123 -0.82 -5.14 4.58
N THR A 124 -1.34 -6.29 5.01
CA THR A 124 -1.27 -6.66 6.42
C THR A 124 0.07 -7.27 6.78
N GLN A 125 0.69 -8.05 5.88
CA GLN A 125 2.00 -8.66 6.12
C GLN A 125 3.08 -7.60 6.20
N GLY A 126 3.96 -7.70 7.21
CA GLY A 126 5.10 -6.79 7.38
C GLY A 126 4.73 -5.38 7.84
N ILE A 127 3.42 -5.10 8.02
CA ILE A 127 2.91 -3.80 8.46
C ILE A 127 2.03 -3.99 9.69
N LEU A 128 0.88 -4.65 9.54
CA LEU A 128 -0.05 -4.90 10.65
C LEU A 128 0.29 -6.19 11.40
N PHE A 129 0.72 -7.23 10.69
CA PHE A 129 1.21 -8.47 11.27
C PHE A 129 2.72 -8.43 11.40
N SER A 130 3.20 -8.73 12.60
CA SER A 130 4.63 -8.75 12.94
C SER A 130 5.32 -10.06 12.55
N ASP A 131 4.56 -11.14 12.37
CA ASP A 131 5.07 -12.47 12.06
C ASP A 131 4.07 -13.33 11.26
N ALA A 132 4.49 -14.56 10.95
CA ALA A 132 3.70 -15.56 10.24
C ALA A 132 2.57 -16.17 11.08
N VAL A 133 2.51 -15.88 12.39
CA VAL A 133 1.45 -16.34 13.31
C VAL A 133 0.35 -15.28 13.44
N PHE A 134 0.44 -14.20 12.66
CA PHE A 134 -0.52 -13.10 12.64
C PHE A 134 -0.58 -12.32 13.96
N ASN A 135 0.54 -12.24 14.69
CA ASN A 135 0.63 -11.34 15.84
C ASN A 135 0.53 -9.88 15.39
N ILE A 136 -0.38 -9.14 16.01
CA ILE A 136 -0.69 -7.76 15.59
C ILE A 136 0.31 -6.78 16.18
N ASN A 137 0.80 -5.88 15.33
CA ASN A 137 1.58 -4.73 15.74
C ASN A 137 0.62 -3.65 16.31
N GLU A 138 0.64 -3.45 17.62
CA GLU A 138 -0.26 -2.55 18.33
C GLU A 138 -0.14 -1.07 17.90
N ASP A 139 1.08 -0.61 17.59
CA ASP A 139 1.30 0.77 17.14
C ASP A 139 0.63 1.02 15.78
N THR A 140 0.77 0.05 14.88
CA THR A 140 0.14 0.09 13.55
C THR A 140 -1.37 -0.08 13.66
N LEU A 141 -1.84 -1.01 14.51
CA LEU A 141 -3.26 -1.22 14.79
C LEU A 141 -3.93 0.07 15.26
N ARG A 142 -3.29 0.82 16.16
CA ARG A 142 -3.80 2.10 16.65
C ARG A 142 -4.01 3.10 15.52
N ILE A 143 -3.07 3.21 14.58
CA ILE A 143 -3.18 4.10 13.43
C ILE A 143 -4.33 3.67 12.53
N VAL A 144 -4.46 2.37 12.24
CA VAL A 144 -5.55 1.85 11.40
C VAL A 144 -6.91 2.13 12.05
N LYS A 145 -7.03 1.97 13.37
CA LYS A 145 -8.24 2.35 14.13
C LYS A 145 -8.54 3.84 14.03
N GLU A 146 -7.53 4.70 14.08
CA GLU A 146 -7.72 6.15 13.92
C GLU A 146 -8.16 6.53 12.50
N LEU A 147 -7.66 5.84 11.46
CA LEU A 147 -8.14 6.00 10.09
C LEU A 147 -9.63 5.64 9.95
N LEU A 148 -10.02 4.50 10.52
CA LEU A 148 -11.41 4.03 10.52
C LEU A 148 -12.33 4.98 11.30
N ALA A 149 -11.92 5.40 12.51
CA ALA A 149 -12.67 6.35 13.33
C ALA A 149 -12.85 7.72 12.66
N ALA A 150 -11.93 8.10 11.78
CA ALA A 150 -12.04 9.30 10.95
C ALA A 150 -12.98 9.13 9.74
N GLY A 151 -13.60 7.96 9.57
CA GLY A 151 -14.55 7.68 8.48
C GLY A 151 -13.89 7.40 7.13
N LEU A 152 -12.60 7.03 7.12
CA LEU A 152 -11.89 6.64 5.90
C LEU A 152 -12.21 5.19 5.53
N ASP A 153 -12.23 4.92 4.22
CA ASP A 153 -12.63 3.62 3.71
C ASP A 153 -11.42 2.69 3.56
N VAL A 154 -11.16 1.88 4.59
CA VAL A 154 -9.93 1.06 4.68
C VAL A 154 -10.17 -0.40 4.29
N TYR A 155 -9.28 -0.94 3.47
CA TYR A 155 -9.29 -2.33 2.97
C TYR A 155 -7.94 -3.01 3.29
N PRO A 156 -7.85 -3.77 4.39
CA PRO A 156 -6.71 -4.62 4.65
C PRO A 156 -6.65 -5.77 3.63
N ILE A 157 -5.48 -5.97 3.02
CA ILE A 157 -5.23 -7.06 2.08
C ILE A 157 -4.18 -8.00 2.67
N THR A 158 -4.57 -9.25 2.87
CA THR A 158 -3.75 -10.30 3.49
C THR A 158 -3.34 -11.34 2.46
N LEU A 159 -2.04 -11.64 2.41
CA LEU A 159 -1.53 -12.80 1.67
C LEU A 159 -1.72 -14.09 2.48
N CYS A 160 -2.48 -15.05 1.92
CA CYS A 160 -2.71 -16.37 2.50
C CYS A 160 -2.55 -17.44 1.42
N ASN A 161 -1.79 -18.50 1.72
CA ASN A 161 -1.54 -19.61 0.80
C ASN A 161 -2.44 -20.83 1.07
N SER A 162 -3.25 -20.78 2.13
CA SER A 162 -4.20 -21.83 2.49
C SER A 162 -5.39 -21.28 3.24
N ASP A 163 -6.50 -22.03 3.21
CA ASP A 163 -7.72 -21.69 3.95
C ASP A 163 -7.46 -21.63 5.48
N SER A 164 -6.52 -22.42 5.98
CA SER A 164 -6.13 -22.39 7.39
C SER A 164 -5.41 -21.09 7.76
N GLU A 165 -4.54 -20.57 6.88
CA GLU A 165 -3.89 -19.27 7.07
C GLU A 165 -4.92 -18.15 6.99
N GLU A 166 -5.85 -18.21 6.04
CA GLU A 166 -6.92 -17.22 5.92
C GLU A 166 -7.79 -17.20 7.19
N ALA A 167 -8.22 -18.37 7.68
CA ALA A 167 -9.03 -18.46 8.89
C ALA A 167 -8.30 -17.88 10.12
N ALA A 168 -7.00 -18.17 10.26
CA ALA A 168 -6.18 -17.64 11.35
C ALA A 168 -6.01 -16.12 11.25
N ALA A 169 -5.66 -15.60 10.08
CA ALA A 169 -5.51 -14.15 9.85
C ALA A 169 -6.81 -13.40 10.06
N ARG A 170 -7.93 -13.94 9.54
CA ARG A 170 -9.27 -13.40 9.74
C ARG A 170 -9.62 -13.37 11.22
N SER A 171 -9.39 -14.46 11.96
CA SER A 171 -9.64 -14.52 13.40
C SER A 171 -8.85 -13.43 14.13
N ALA A 172 -7.55 -13.31 13.85
CA ALA A 172 -6.69 -12.29 14.47
C ALA A 172 -7.25 -10.87 14.23
N LEU A 173 -7.58 -10.53 12.97
CA LEU A 173 -8.12 -9.22 12.61
C LEU A 173 -9.49 -8.95 13.24
N LEU A 174 -10.37 -9.94 13.33
CA LEU A 174 -11.67 -9.78 13.98
C LEU A 174 -11.53 -9.57 15.50
N THR A 175 -10.57 -10.23 16.14
CA THR A 175 -10.31 -10.07 17.58
C THR A 175 -9.50 -8.82 17.95
N SER A 176 -8.98 -8.09 16.95
CA SER A 176 -8.09 -6.94 17.14
C SER A 176 -8.79 -5.66 17.59
N GLY A 177 -10.12 -5.62 17.59
CA GLY A 177 -10.87 -4.39 17.84
C GLY A 177 -11.08 -3.50 16.59
N LEU A 178 -10.71 -3.97 15.39
CA LEU A 178 -10.85 -3.19 14.15
C LEU A 178 -12.32 -3.02 13.74
N ILE A 179 -13.16 -4.03 13.97
CA ILE A 179 -14.58 -3.97 13.63
C ILE A 179 -15.28 -2.92 14.50
N GLU A 180 -14.96 -2.89 15.79
CA GLU A 180 -15.42 -1.92 16.77
C GLU A 180 -14.95 -0.49 16.42
N ALA A 181 -13.81 -0.36 15.75
CA ALA A 181 -13.31 0.92 15.24
C ALA A 181 -13.98 1.36 13.92
N GLY A 182 -14.83 0.53 13.31
CA GLY A 182 -15.59 0.85 12.10
C GLY A 182 -15.19 0.08 10.85
N LEU A 183 -14.29 -0.91 10.94
CA LEU A 183 -13.99 -1.79 9.81
C LEU A 183 -15.18 -2.72 9.55
N LEU A 184 -15.56 -2.86 8.29
CA LEU A 184 -16.57 -3.85 7.90
C LEU A 184 -15.89 -5.17 7.56
N ALA A 185 -16.43 -6.29 8.05
CA ALA A 185 -15.81 -7.60 7.90
C ALA A 185 -15.66 -8.04 6.43
N GLU A 186 -16.56 -7.58 5.55
CA GLU A 186 -16.52 -7.78 4.10
C GLU A 186 -15.39 -7.03 3.39
N LYS A 187 -14.74 -6.07 4.07
CA LYS A 187 -13.58 -5.33 3.54
C LYS A 187 -12.24 -5.97 3.88
N LEU A 188 -12.26 -7.09 4.60
CA LEU A 188 -11.08 -7.93 4.78
C LEU A 188 -10.86 -8.75 3.52
N LEU A 189 -9.80 -8.42 2.78
CA LEU A 189 -9.49 -9.03 1.50
C LEU A 189 -8.31 -10.00 1.62
N PHE A 190 -8.41 -11.12 0.93
CA PHE A 190 -7.41 -12.18 0.96
C PHE A 190 -7.00 -12.53 -0.47
N THR A 191 -5.72 -12.84 -0.66
CA THR A 191 -5.15 -13.26 -1.95
C THR A 191 -3.95 -14.15 -1.68
N SER A 192 -3.58 -15.03 -2.60
CA SER A 192 -2.39 -15.87 -2.47
C SER A 192 -1.15 -15.28 -3.15
N THR A 193 -1.32 -14.20 -3.93
CA THR A 193 -0.23 -13.64 -4.73
C THR A 193 -0.16 -12.12 -4.62
N THR A 194 1.06 -11.60 -4.78
CA THR A 194 1.32 -10.16 -4.91
C THR A 194 0.64 -9.57 -6.15
N LEU A 195 0.55 -10.34 -7.24
CA LEU A 195 -0.21 -9.95 -8.43
C LEU A 195 -1.70 -9.76 -8.11
N GLY A 196 -2.31 -10.68 -7.36
CA GLY A 196 -3.69 -10.55 -6.90
C GLY A 196 -3.87 -9.33 -6.01
N ARG A 197 -2.91 -9.03 -5.13
CA ARG A 197 -2.93 -7.81 -4.30
C ARG A 197 -2.88 -6.53 -5.16
N THR A 198 -2.02 -6.49 -6.17
CA THR A 198 -1.98 -5.39 -7.15
C THR A 198 -3.31 -5.26 -7.91
N ALA A 199 -3.90 -6.37 -8.35
CA ALA A 199 -5.17 -6.36 -9.07
C ALA A 199 -6.31 -5.79 -8.20
N ILE A 200 -6.44 -6.28 -6.97
CA ILE A 200 -7.42 -5.78 -5.99
C ILE A 200 -7.26 -4.27 -5.77
N ALA A 201 -6.04 -3.79 -5.51
CA ALA A 201 -5.80 -2.36 -5.27
C ALA A 201 -6.19 -1.50 -6.47
N ARG A 202 -5.99 -2.00 -7.70
CA ARG A 202 -6.40 -1.29 -8.93
C ARG A 202 -7.91 -1.30 -9.13
N GLU A 203 -8.56 -2.44 -8.95
CA GLU A 203 -10.01 -2.58 -9.11
C GLU A 203 -10.80 -1.74 -8.11
N LEU A 204 -10.26 -1.57 -6.90
CA LEU A 204 -10.82 -0.68 -5.89
C LEU A 204 -10.63 0.80 -6.19
N GLU A 205 -9.83 1.18 -7.20
CA GLU A 205 -9.50 2.57 -7.53
C GLU A 205 -9.06 3.37 -6.29
N VAL A 206 -8.11 2.81 -5.55
CA VAL A 206 -7.70 3.37 -4.26
C VAL A 206 -7.00 4.72 -4.44
N HIS A 207 -7.24 5.62 -3.48
CA HIS A 207 -6.50 6.88 -3.42
C HIS A 207 -5.11 6.67 -2.82
N THR A 208 -5.05 5.88 -1.75
CA THR A 208 -3.80 5.59 -1.04
C THR A 208 -3.59 4.09 -0.93
N HIS A 209 -2.39 3.62 -1.27
CA HIS A 209 -1.97 2.23 -1.06
C HIS A 209 -0.73 2.18 -0.16
N ILE A 210 -0.75 1.32 0.85
CA ILE A 210 0.35 1.15 1.81
C ILE A 210 0.87 -0.29 1.67
N ASP A 211 2.14 -0.48 1.32
CA ASP A 211 2.71 -1.81 1.07
C ASP A 211 4.21 -1.84 1.41
N ASP A 212 4.72 -3.01 1.77
CA ASP A 212 6.14 -3.25 2.02
C ASP A 212 6.87 -3.77 0.76
N SER A 213 6.13 -4.39 -0.17
CA SER A 213 6.66 -5.04 -1.36
C SER A 213 6.99 -4.05 -2.47
N GLU A 214 8.25 -4.04 -2.86
CA GLU A 214 8.74 -3.23 -3.99
C GLU A 214 8.07 -3.59 -5.31
N ALA A 215 7.78 -4.87 -5.55
CA ALA A 215 7.12 -5.33 -6.77
C ALA A 215 5.68 -4.81 -6.88
N VAL A 216 4.96 -4.74 -5.76
CA VAL A 216 3.58 -4.21 -5.73
C VAL A 216 3.59 -2.70 -5.96
N VAL A 217 4.52 -1.99 -5.31
CA VAL A 217 4.70 -0.54 -5.50
C VAL A 217 5.04 -0.21 -6.95
N GLU A 218 5.98 -0.95 -7.57
CA GLU A 218 6.32 -0.82 -9.00
C GLU A 218 5.11 -1.00 -9.92
N ALA A 219 4.24 -1.94 -9.61
CA ALA A 219 3.07 -2.21 -10.42
C ALA A 219 1.96 -1.15 -10.24
N LEU A 220 1.95 -0.40 -9.13
CA LEU A 220 0.86 0.49 -8.75
C LEU A 220 1.16 1.99 -8.90
N TYR A 221 2.42 2.44 -8.88
CA TYR A 221 2.74 3.88 -8.80
C TYR A 221 2.19 4.72 -9.98
N ARG A 222 1.85 4.10 -11.10
CA ARG A 222 1.24 4.80 -12.25
C ARG A 222 -0.29 4.93 -12.15
N PHE A 223 -0.92 4.20 -11.24
CA PHE A 223 -2.38 4.08 -11.12
C PHE A 223 -2.90 4.68 -9.82
N VAL A 224 -2.11 4.65 -8.74
CA VAL A 224 -2.54 5.09 -7.42
C VAL A 224 -2.00 6.50 -7.13
N PRO A 225 -2.84 7.47 -6.76
CA PRO A 225 -2.42 8.86 -6.50
C PRO A 225 -1.37 9.02 -5.39
N SER A 226 -1.39 8.17 -4.37
CA SER A 226 -0.47 8.22 -3.23
C SER A 226 -0.09 6.80 -2.80
N ILE A 227 1.20 6.51 -2.77
CA ILE A 227 1.71 5.23 -2.27
C ILE A 227 2.65 5.48 -1.10
N VAL A 228 2.43 4.73 -0.02
CA VAL A 228 3.33 4.68 1.13
C VAL A 228 4.03 3.33 1.10
N GLN A 229 5.33 3.34 0.81
CA GLN A 229 6.15 2.14 0.85
C GLN A 229 6.81 2.00 2.22
N ILE A 230 6.48 0.93 2.93
CA ILE A 230 7.13 0.62 4.21
C ILE A 230 8.45 -0.11 3.95
N ASP A 231 9.54 0.44 4.47
CA ASP A 231 10.87 -0.11 4.34
C ASP A 231 11.66 -0.01 5.65
N VAL A 232 11.55 -1.05 6.47
CA VAL A 232 12.20 -1.13 7.78
C VAL A 232 13.73 -1.12 7.71
N LEU A 233 14.30 -1.46 6.54
CA LEU A 233 15.76 -1.51 6.34
C LEU A 233 16.34 -0.20 5.77
N PHE A 234 15.50 0.76 5.36
CA PHE A 234 15.92 2.00 4.71
C PHE A 234 16.82 1.80 3.46
N GLU A 235 16.63 0.69 2.76
CA GLU A 235 17.40 0.33 1.58
C GLU A 235 16.77 0.88 0.30
N LYS A 236 15.46 1.15 0.32
CA LYS A 236 14.67 1.50 -0.86
C LYS A 236 14.64 3.00 -1.08
N GLN A 237 14.65 3.37 -2.36
CA GLN A 237 14.49 4.75 -2.81
C GLN A 237 13.11 4.95 -3.46
N PRO A 238 12.49 6.14 -3.32
CA PRO A 238 11.26 6.46 -4.01
C PRO A 238 11.39 6.27 -5.53
N LYS A 239 10.52 5.46 -6.12
CA LYS A 239 10.54 5.17 -7.57
C LYS A 239 9.77 6.18 -8.41
N ALA A 240 8.89 6.96 -7.78
CA ALA A 240 8.08 7.98 -8.42
C ALA A 240 7.74 9.10 -7.41
N SER A 241 7.30 10.25 -7.90
CA SER A 241 7.01 11.43 -7.06
C SER A 241 5.82 11.24 -6.11
N ASN A 242 4.96 10.26 -6.38
CA ASN A 242 3.81 9.89 -5.55
C ASN A 242 4.10 8.71 -4.60
N VAL A 243 5.35 8.23 -4.55
CA VAL A 243 5.77 7.16 -3.64
C VAL A 243 6.57 7.78 -2.50
N THR A 244 6.09 7.60 -1.27
CA THR A 244 6.81 8.00 -0.05
C THR A 244 7.34 6.74 0.61
N VAL A 245 8.66 6.66 0.82
CA VAL A 245 9.30 5.54 1.51
C VAL A 245 9.48 5.91 2.99
N LEU A 246 8.99 5.07 3.89
CA LEU A 246 9.01 5.31 5.34
C LEU A 246 9.36 4.03 6.09
N PRO A 247 9.99 4.11 7.27
CA PRO A 247 10.35 2.91 8.03
C PRO A 247 9.17 2.18 8.67
N ALA A 248 8.09 2.90 8.95
CA ALA A 248 6.91 2.38 9.61
C ALA A 248 5.71 3.26 9.30
N LEU A 249 4.50 2.71 9.41
CA LEU A 249 3.27 3.44 9.13
C LEU A 249 3.13 4.69 10.02
N ILE A 250 3.59 4.61 11.27
CA ILE A 250 3.59 5.74 12.20
C ILE A 250 4.32 6.97 11.68
N ALA A 251 5.38 6.80 10.89
CA ALA A 251 6.15 7.93 10.35
C ALA A 251 5.40 8.70 9.25
N TYR A 252 4.28 8.15 8.75
CA TYR A 252 3.43 8.80 7.76
C TYR A 252 2.42 9.77 8.37
N PHE A 253 2.17 9.66 9.67
CA PHE A 253 1.11 10.34 10.41
C PHE A 253 1.68 11.21 11.52
#